data_AF-A0A7L2IR92-F1
#
_entry.id   AF-A0A7L2IR92-F1
#
_cell.length_a   1.000
_cell.length_b   1.000
_cell.length_c   1.000
_cell.angle_alpha   90.00
_cell.angle_beta   90.00
_cell.angle_gamma   90.00
#
_symmetry.space_group_name_H-M   'P 1'
#
loop_
_entity.id
_entity.type
_entity.pdbx_description
1 polymer ?
#
loop_
_entity_poly.entity_id
_entity_poly.type
_entity_poly.pdbx_seq_one_letter_code
_entity_poly.pdbx_strand_id
1 'polypeptide(L)'
;ASSFARMFVQVCLYFYCKCLWRCLKFVVRKLTGQCELQRICYNTKPGAARTMKIEASLKGSKSKRLQTSVSVHPDAIEKTIDDIMELKRINPDVNPQLGVSLQACLLQIVGYRNLIAEVEKLRREAYDSENPQHEEMLLKLWKCLKPNSPLKARISKQWCEIGFQGDDPKTDFRGMGLLGLYNLV
;
A
#
# COMPACT_ATOMS: atom_id res chain seq x y z
N ALA A 1 16.82 -17.25 -32.27
CA ALA A 1 18.15 -16.77 -31.82
C ALA A 1 18.17 -15.27 -31.45
N SER A 2 17.61 -14.37 -32.28
CA SER A 2 17.68 -12.91 -32.08
C SER A 2 16.95 -12.37 -30.84
N SER A 3 15.78 -12.94 -30.49
CA SER A 3 15.02 -12.51 -29.29
C SER A 3 15.73 -12.87 -27.98
N PHE A 4 16.30 -14.07 -27.91
CA PHE A 4 17.04 -14.55 -26.73
C PHE A 4 18.31 -13.73 -26.47
N ALA A 5 19.08 -13.40 -27.53
CA ALA A 5 20.26 -12.54 -27.40
C ALA A 5 19.92 -11.13 -26.91
N ARG A 6 18.81 -10.54 -27.40
CA ARG A 6 18.32 -9.23 -26.92
C ARG A 6 17.89 -9.28 -25.45
N MET A 7 17.15 -10.30 -25.06
CA MET A 7 16.75 -10.51 -23.66
C MET A 7 17.98 -10.68 -22.75
N PHE A 8 18.96 -11.47 -23.18
CA PHE A 8 20.21 -11.67 -22.44
C PHE A 8 20.99 -10.36 -22.27
N VAL A 9 21.15 -9.57 -23.33
CA VAL A 9 21.79 -8.25 -23.26
C VAL A 9 21.06 -7.30 -22.31
N GLN A 10 19.71 -7.26 -22.35
CA GLN A 10 18.93 -6.45 -21.42
C GLN A 10 19.13 -6.87 -19.96
N VAL A 11 19.19 -8.17 -19.70
CA VAL A 11 19.47 -8.71 -18.36
C VAL A 11 20.88 -8.32 -17.91
N CYS A 12 21.90 -8.49 -18.75
CA CYS A 12 23.27 -8.09 -18.46
C CYS A 12 23.39 -6.58 -18.19
N LEU A 13 22.77 -5.74 -19.03
CA LEU A 13 22.74 -4.29 -18.86
C LEU A 13 22.05 -3.90 -17.55
N TYR A 14 20.94 -4.55 -17.20
CA TYR A 14 20.25 -4.31 -15.94
C TYR A 14 21.15 -4.61 -14.73
N PHE A 15 21.85 -5.75 -14.73
CA PHE A 15 22.79 -6.09 -13.66
C PHE A 15 23.97 -5.12 -13.60
N TYR A 16 24.55 -4.77 -14.76
CA TYR A 16 25.62 -3.79 -14.87
C TYR A 16 25.20 -2.43 -14.28
N CYS A 17 24.06 -1.89 -14.72
CA CYS A 17 23.52 -0.63 -14.21
C CYS A 17 23.24 -0.70 -12.70
N LYS A 18 22.73 -1.83 -12.19
CA LYS A 18 22.54 -2.02 -10.74
C LYS A 18 23.85 -2.02 -9.97
N CYS A 19 24.90 -2.67 -10.48
CA CYS A 19 26.21 -2.68 -9.86
C CYS A 19 26.85 -1.29 -9.89
N LEU A 20 26.82 -0.62 -11.04
CA LEU A 20 27.32 0.75 -11.20
C LEU A 20 26.63 1.73 -10.25
N TRP A 21 25.29 1.67 -10.15
CA TRP A 21 24.53 2.50 -9.22
C TRP A 21 24.90 2.26 -7.76
N ARG A 22 25.20 1.01 -7.36
CA ARG A 22 25.67 0.68 -6.01
C ARG A 22 27.05 1.28 -5.73
N CYS A 23 27.97 1.20 -6.68
CA CYS A 23 29.30 1.81 -6.56
C CYS A 23 29.17 3.34 -6.46
N LEU A 24 28.35 3.95 -7.30
CA LEU A 24 28.08 5.39 -7.25
C LEU A 24 27.51 5.80 -5.89
N LYS A 25 26.55 5.05 -5.31
CA LYS A 25 26.03 5.33 -3.96
C LYS A 25 27.13 5.33 -2.90
N PHE A 26 28.07 4.39 -3.00
CA PHE A 26 29.20 4.30 -2.07
C PHE A 26 30.13 5.51 -2.23
N VAL A 27 30.50 5.86 -3.46
CA VAL A 27 31.33 7.03 -3.77
C VAL A 27 30.67 8.32 -3.27
N VAL A 28 29.40 8.55 -3.61
CA VAL A 28 28.66 9.73 -3.15
C VAL A 28 28.62 9.81 -1.63
N ARG A 29 28.44 8.68 -0.93
CA ARG A 29 28.48 8.66 0.54
C ARG A 29 29.85 9.05 1.09
N LYS A 30 30.94 8.62 0.45
CA LYS A 30 32.30 8.99 0.87
C LYS A 30 32.60 10.46 0.62
N LEU A 31 32.10 11.03 -0.48
CA LEU A 31 32.31 12.44 -0.82
C LEU A 31 31.43 13.40 -0.02
N THR A 32 30.15 13.06 0.16
CA THR A 32 29.16 13.98 0.77
C THR A 32 28.93 13.73 2.26
N GLY A 33 29.40 12.59 2.78
CA GLY A 33 29.03 12.10 4.13
C GLY A 33 27.58 11.63 4.25
N GLN A 34 26.72 11.89 3.24
CA GLN A 34 25.30 11.61 3.30
C GLN A 34 24.98 10.21 2.77
N CYS A 35 24.07 9.49 3.42
CA CYS A 35 23.47 8.28 2.89
C CYS A 35 22.31 8.60 1.92
N GLU A 36 21.78 7.58 1.25
CA GLU A 36 20.67 7.75 0.30
C GLU A 36 19.41 8.32 0.96
N LEU A 37 19.07 7.88 2.17
CA LEU A 37 17.89 8.37 2.89
C LEU A 37 17.99 9.87 3.17
N GLN A 38 19.16 10.34 3.62
CA GLN A 38 19.46 11.77 3.80
C GLN A 38 19.26 12.54 2.49
N ARG A 39 19.86 12.06 1.39
CA ARG A 39 19.73 12.71 0.08
C ARG A 39 18.27 12.75 -0.41
N ILE A 40 17.47 11.71 -0.16
CA ILE A 40 16.05 11.71 -0.53
C ILE A 40 15.28 12.76 0.28
N CYS A 41 15.48 12.81 1.60
CA CYS A 41 14.80 13.77 2.48
C CYS A 41 15.17 15.22 2.15
N TYR A 42 16.43 15.51 1.79
CA TYR A 42 16.87 16.86 1.45
C TYR A 42 16.43 17.31 0.07
N ASN A 43 16.53 16.43 -0.93
CA ASN A 43 16.33 16.83 -2.33
C ASN A 43 14.91 16.58 -2.86
N THR A 44 14.02 15.99 -2.04
CA THR A 44 12.63 15.73 -2.44
C THR A 44 11.70 16.37 -1.42
N LYS A 45 10.72 17.18 -1.85
CA LYS A 45 9.73 17.81 -0.96
C LYS A 45 8.90 16.76 -0.20
N PRO A 46 8.35 17.07 1.00
CA PRO A 46 7.46 16.15 1.72
C PRO A 46 6.27 15.71 0.85
N GLY A 47 5.82 14.46 1.03
CA GLY A 47 4.69 13.88 0.31
C GLY A 47 5.00 12.55 -0.40
N ALA A 48 4.06 12.09 -1.22
CA ALA A 48 4.09 10.76 -1.85
C ALA A 48 5.39 10.46 -2.61
N ALA A 49 5.91 11.43 -3.37
CA ALA A 49 7.15 11.24 -4.12
C ALA A 49 8.37 10.94 -3.23
N ARG A 50 8.49 11.60 -2.07
CA ARG A 50 9.54 11.32 -1.09
C ARG A 50 9.32 9.94 -0.46
N THR A 51 8.10 9.66 -0.05
CA THR A 51 7.72 8.40 0.60
C THR A 51 7.99 7.18 -0.28
N MET A 52 7.60 7.22 -1.56
CA MET A 52 7.91 6.14 -2.52
C MET A 52 9.42 5.92 -2.69
N LYS A 53 10.22 6.99 -2.75
CA LYS A 53 11.69 6.88 -2.84
C LYS A 53 12.30 6.30 -1.57
N ILE A 54 11.84 6.72 -0.39
CA ILE A 54 12.28 6.16 0.89
C ILE A 54 11.95 4.67 0.97
N GLU A 55 10.71 4.30 0.63
CA GLU A 55 10.28 2.91 0.62
C GLU A 55 11.13 2.05 -0.32
N ALA A 56 11.36 2.52 -1.55
CA ALA A 56 12.21 1.83 -2.52
C ALA A 56 13.66 1.69 -2.03
N SER A 57 14.20 2.72 -1.36
CA SER A 57 15.56 2.67 -0.78
C SER A 57 15.65 1.64 0.36
N LEU A 58 14.65 1.59 1.25
CA LEU A 58 14.59 0.63 2.36
C LEU A 58 14.43 -0.81 1.85
N LYS A 59 13.46 -1.06 0.97
CA LYS A 59 13.25 -2.39 0.33
C LYS A 59 14.44 -2.85 -0.50
N GLY A 60 15.13 -1.91 -1.16
CA GLY A 60 16.32 -2.18 -1.97
C GLY A 60 17.62 -2.31 -1.17
N SER A 61 17.58 -2.16 0.16
CA SER A 61 18.74 -2.23 1.03
C SER A 61 19.35 -3.64 1.09
N LYS A 62 20.65 -3.76 1.36
CA LYS A 62 21.30 -5.05 1.64
C LYS A 62 21.00 -5.59 3.05
N SER A 63 20.61 -4.70 3.97
CA SER A 63 20.30 -5.09 5.35
C SER A 63 18.86 -5.57 5.44
N LYS A 64 18.67 -6.81 5.93
CA LYS A 64 17.33 -7.38 6.14
C LYS A 64 16.51 -6.55 7.12
N ARG A 65 17.12 -6.04 8.19
CA ARG A 65 16.47 -5.14 9.18
C ARG A 65 15.88 -3.90 8.49
N LEU A 66 16.63 -3.31 7.55
CA LEU A 66 16.14 -2.16 6.78
C LEU A 66 15.05 -2.55 5.78
N GLN A 67 15.13 -3.73 5.16
CA GLN A 67 14.08 -4.21 4.27
C GLN A 67 12.75 -4.45 4.99
N THR A 68 12.79 -4.93 6.23
CA THR A 68 11.58 -5.23 7.01
C THR A 68 11.00 -4.01 7.73
N SER A 69 11.76 -2.91 7.83
CA SER A 69 11.32 -1.66 8.48
C SER A 69 10.04 -1.05 7.90
N VAL A 70 9.71 -1.35 6.64
CA VAL A 70 8.48 -0.87 5.96
C VAL A 70 7.23 -1.69 6.28
N SER A 71 7.37 -2.78 7.04
CA SER A 71 6.30 -3.72 7.38
C SER A 71 6.15 -3.89 8.89
N VAL A 72 6.54 -2.87 9.67
CA VAL A 72 6.43 -2.88 11.13
C VAL A 72 5.03 -2.48 11.59
N HIS A 73 4.67 -2.85 12.81
CA HIS A 73 3.46 -2.34 13.46
C HIS A 73 3.57 -0.82 13.68
N PRO A 74 2.48 -0.04 13.60
CA PRO A 74 2.49 1.40 13.85
C PRO A 74 3.21 1.81 15.14
N ASP A 75 3.00 1.08 16.25
CA ASP A 75 3.62 1.37 17.55
C ASP A 75 5.14 1.18 17.57
N ALA A 76 5.69 0.44 16.60
CA ALA A 76 7.13 0.20 16.49
C ALA A 76 7.85 1.22 15.61
N ILE A 77 7.14 2.21 15.05
CA ILE A 77 7.73 3.16 14.08
C ILE A 77 8.86 3.97 14.70
N GLU A 78 8.68 4.53 15.89
CA GLU A 78 9.71 5.36 16.55
C GLU A 78 11.00 4.58 16.77
N LYS A 79 10.90 3.41 17.42
CA LYS A 79 12.03 2.48 17.58
C LYS A 79 12.67 2.09 16.24
N THR A 80 11.86 1.92 15.20
CA THR A 80 12.36 1.57 13.86
C THR A 80 13.17 2.72 13.25
N ILE A 81 12.80 3.98 13.51
CA ILE A 81 13.57 5.14 13.09
C ILE A 81 14.94 5.15 13.77
N ASP A 82 14.99 4.89 15.08
CA ASP A 82 16.25 4.81 15.84
C ASP A 82 17.16 3.71 15.28
N ASP A 83 16.62 2.50 15.07
CA ASP A 83 17.31 1.37 14.44
C ASP A 83 17.87 1.76 13.04
N ILE A 84 17.09 2.49 12.23
CA ILE A 84 17.52 2.96 10.92
C ILE A 84 18.67 3.96 11.06
N MET A 85 18.56 4.93 11.96
CA MET A 85 19.58 5.95 12.18
C MET A 85 20.90 5.33 12.64
N GLU A 86 20.83 4.39 13.59
CA GLU A 86 21.99 3.64 14.09
C GLU A 86 22.64 2.81 12.98
N LEU A 87 21.88 1.96 12.28
CA LEU A 87 22.38 1.12 11.19
C LEU A 87 22.99 1.93 10.04
N LYS A 88 22.47 3.13 9.81
CA LYS A 88 22.99 4.05 8.79
C LYS A 88 24.11 4.94 9.31
N ARG A 89 24.45 4.91 10.60
CA ARG A 89 25.42 5.81 11.24
C ARG A 89 25.10 7.27 10.94
N ILE A 90 23.83 7.63 11.11
CA ILE A 90 23.33 8.99 10.94
C ILE A 90 23.41 9.65 12.31
N ASN A 91 24.09 10.79 12.39
CA ASN A 91 24.10 11.60 13.60
C ASN A 91 22.79 12.45 13.64
N PRO A 92 21.89 12.23 14.61
CA PRO A 92 20.64 12.98 14.70
C PRO A 92 20.87 14.48 15.00
N ASP A 93 21.94 14.84 15.71
CA ASP A 93 22.25 16.22 16.10
C ASP A 93 22.61 17.10 14.89
N VAL A 94 23.15 16.47 13.83
CA VAL A 94 23.50 17.17 12.58
C VAL A 94 22.25 17.54 11.79
N ASN A 95 21.18 16.75 11.90
CA ASN A 95 19.90 17.10 11.28
C ASN A 95 18.70 16.46 12.01
N PRO A 96 18.12 17.18 12.99
CA PRO A 96 16.94 16.70 13.71
C PRO A 96 15.71 16.51 12.80
N GLN A 97 15.60 17.31 11.73
CA GLN A 97 14.47 17.24 10.79
C GLN A 97 14.43 15.94 9.97
N LEU A 98 15.57 15.24 9.86
CA LEU A 98 15.64 13.97 9.16
C LEU A 98 14.83 12.89 9.86
N GLY A 99 14.88 12.80 11.19
CA GLY A 99 14.10 11.85 11.98
C GLY A 99 12.61 12.04 11.73
N VAL A 100 12.14 13.28 11.87
CA VAL A 100 10.75 13.68 11.59
C VAL A 100 10.34 13.34 10.15
N SER A 101 11.22 13.64 9.19
CA SER A 101 10.96 13.33 7.77
C SER A 101 10.84 11.83 7.50
N LEU A 102 11.69 11.02 8.12
CA LEU A 102 11.64 9.57 8.00
C LEU A 102 10.41 8.98 8.71
N GLN A 103 10.06 9.50 9.89
CA GLN A 103 8.86 9.09 10.63
C GLN A 103 7.61 9.34 9.80
N ALA A 104 7.47 10.53 9.20
CA ALA A 104 6.35 10.85 8.32
C ALA A 104 6.27 9.89 7.12
N CYS A 105 7.40 9.55 6.51
CA CYS A 105 7.43 8.57 5.43
C CYS A 105 7.06 7.15 5.91
N LEU A 106 7.58 6.69 7.05
CA LEU A 106 7.23 5.36 7.57
C LEU A 106 5.76 5.25 7.99
N LEU A 107 5.20 6.29 8.62
CA LEU A 107 3.77 6.37 8.94
C LEU A 107 2.92 6.22 7.68
N GLN A 108 3.26 6.95 6.61
CA GLN A 108 2.55 6.82 5.34
C GLN A 108 2.70 5.41 4.76
N ILE A 109 3.91 4.82 4.79
CA ILE A 109 4.17 3.48 4.25
C ILE A 109 3.37 2.41 4.99
N VAL A 110 3.48 2.38 6.31
CA VAL A 110 2.77 1.42 7.16
C VAL A 110 1.26 1.66 7.05
N GLY A 111 0.82 2.91 7.08
CA GLY A 111 -0.58 3.29 7.00
C GLY A 111 -1.25 2.81 5.71
N TYR A 112 -0.65 3.07 4.54
CA TYR A 112 -1.26 2.63 3.27
C TYR A 112 -1.27 1.09 3.17
N ARG A 113 -0.27 0.40 3.71
CA ARG A 113 -0.21 -1.07 3.68
C ARG A 113 -1.32 -1.67 4.53
N ASN A 114 -1.55 -1.11 5.72
CA ASN A 114 -2.64 -1.53 6.60
C ASN A 114 -3.99 -1.25 5.94
N LEU A 115 -4.16 -0.08 5.31
CA LEU A 115 -5.37 0.24 4.56
C LEU A 115 -5.64 -0.79 3.44
N ILE A 116 -4.62 -1.13 2.63
CA ILE A 116 -4.76 -2.16 1.60
C ILE A 116 -5.16 -3.50 2.20
N ALA A 117 -4.57 -3.88 3.34
CA ALA A 117 -4.89 -5.14 4.01
C ALA A 117 -6.35 -5.19 4.49
N GLU A 118 -6.84 -4.12 5.12
CA GLU A 118 -8.24 -4.03 5.58
C GLU A 118 -9.23 -3.98 4.41
N VAL A 119 -8.92 -3.23 3.35
CA VAL A 119 -9.74 -3.20 2.13
C VAL A 119 -9.79 -4.58 1.46
N GLU A 120 -8.66 -5.28 1.37
CA GLU A 120 -8.61 -6.63 0.82
C GLU A 120 -9.35 -7.65 1.71
N LYS A 121 -9.32 -7.46 3.03
CA LYS A 121 -10.09 -8.28 3.96
C LYS A 121 -11.60 -8.13 3.69
N LEU A 122 -12.10 -6.90 3.60
CA LEU A 122 -13.50 -6.62 3.24
C LEU A 122 -13.87 -7.12 1.84
N ARG A 123 -12.94 -7.03 0.88
CA ARG A 123 -13.17 -7.53 -0.49
C ARG A 123 -13.32 -9.05 -0.54
N ARG A 124 -12.62 -9.76 0.36
CA ARG A 124 -12.64 -11.23 0.43
C ARG A 124 -13.74 -11.77 1.32
N GLU A 125 -14.30 -10.94 2.19
CA GLU A 125 -15.44 -11.30 3.02
C GLU A 125 -16.67 -11.46 2.14
N ALA A 126 -17.15 -12.70 2.02
CA ALA A 126 -18.30 -13.02 1.21
C ALA A 126 -19.57 -12.45 1.86
N TYR A 127 -20.48 -11.94 1.04
CA TYR A 127 -21.83 -11.61 1.50
C TYR A 127 -22.52 -12.87 2.04
N ASP A 128 -23.07 -12.75 3.24
CA ASP A 128 -23.77 -13.82 3.94
C ASP A 128 -25.21 -13.39 4.23
N SER A 129 -26.16 -14.16 3.70
CA SER A 129 -27.60 -13.91 3.86
C SER A 129 -28.11 -14.29 5.25
N GLU A 130 -27.36 -15.11 5.99
CA GLU A 130 -27.70 -15.48 7.37
C GLU A 130 -27.12 -14.48 8.40
N ASN A 131 -26.30 -13.53 7.93
CA ASN A 131 -25.72 -12.49 8.76
C ASN A 131 -26.65 -11.25 8.78
N PRO A 132 -27.24 -10.89 9.94
CA PRO A 132 -28.18 -9.78 10.01
C PRO A 132 -27.60 -8.43 9.59
N GLN A 133 -26.32 -8.18 9.86
CA GLN A 133 -25.66 -6.92 9.51
C GLN A 133 -25.49 -6.78 8.00
N HIS A 134 -25.22 -7.88 7.30
CA HIS A 134 -25.11 -7.87 5.83
C HIS A 134 -26.47 -7.62 5.17
N GLU A 135 -27.51 -8.29 5.65
CA GLU A 135 -28.88 -8.09 5.17
C GLU A 135 -29.39 -6.68 5.48
N GLU A 136 -29.10 -6.14 6.67
CA GLU A 136 -29.45 -4.75 7.01
C GLU A 136 -28.84 -3.74 6.02
N MET A 137 -27.56 -3.92 5.68
CA MET A 137 -26.86 -3.06 4.73
C MET A 137 -27.42 -3.18 3.31
N LEU A 138 -27.76 -4.39 2.87
CA LEU A 138 -28.41 -4.61 1.57
C LEU A 138 -29.82 -3.98 1.52
N LEU A 139 -30.60 -4.10 2.59
CA LEU A 139 -31.91 -3.46 2.67
C LEU A 139 -31.81 -1.93 2.76
N LYS A 140 -30.77 -1.40 3.40
CA LYS A 140 -30.47 0.03 3.41
C LYS A 140 -30.20 0.54 2.00
N LEU A 141 -29.41 -0.18 1.19
CA LEU A 141 -29.19 0.16 -0.22
C LEU A 141 -30.52 0.34 -0.97
N TRP A 142 -31.43 -0.63 -0.84
CA TRP A 142 -32.74 -0.56 -1.48
C TRP A 142 -33.54 0.66 -1.02
N LYS A 143 -33.61 0.90 0.30
CA LYS A 143 -34.33 2.07 0.86
C LYS A 143 -33.77 3.40 0.34
N CYS A 144 -32.46 3.50 0.17
CA CYS A 144 -31.81 4.70 -0.36
C CYS A 144 -32.13 4.92 -1.84
N LEU A 145 -32.15 3.87 -2.67
CA LEU A 145 -32.36 3.97 -4.11
C LEU A 145 -33.84 3.96 -4.53
N LYS A 146 -34.72 3.32 -3.75
CA LYS A 146 -36.15 3.11 -4.04
C LYS A 146 -37.02 3.39 -2.81
N PRO A 147 -37.00 4.62 -2.24
CA PRO A 147 -37.67 4.94 -0.97
C PRO A 147 -39.21 4.75 -1.00
N ASN A 148 -39.83 4.92 -2.18
CA ASN A 148 -41.29 4.83 -2.36
C ASN A 148 -41.78 3.43 -2.78
N SER A 149 -40.87 2.49 -3.01
CA SER A 149 -41.19 1.16 -3.51
C SER A 149 -40.59 0.13 -2.56
N PRO A 150 -41.34 -0.33 -1.54
CA PRO A 150 -40.82 -1.32 -0.60
C PRO A 150 -40.46 -2.63 -1.32
N LEU A 151 -39.41 -3.27 -0.83
CA LEU A 151 -38.99 -4.58 -1.33
C LEU A 151 -40.02 -5.63 -0.87
N LYS A 152 -40.58 -6.39 -1.81
CA LYS A 152 -41.61 -7.41 -1.53
C LYS A 152 -41.01 -8.65 -0.87
N ALA A 153 -39.81 -9.02 -1.27
CA ALA A 153 -39.06 -10.15 -0.74
C ALA A 153 -37.56 -9.95 -0.99
N ARG A 154 -36.74 -10.52 -0.11
CA ARG A 154 -35.28 -10.48 -0.23
C ARG A 154 -34.79 -11.04 -1.56
N ILE A 155 -35.39 -12.13 -2.05
CA ILE A 155 -35.15 -12.65 -3.40
C ILE A 155 -36.31 -12.20 -4.29
N SER A 156 -36.05 -11.29 -5.22
CA SER A 156 -37.08 -10.80 -6.15
C SER A 156 -36.48 -10.10 -7.37
N LYS A 157 -37.21 -10.09 -8.49
CA LYS A 157 -36.86 -9.34 -9.70
C LYS A 157 -36.69 -7.84 -9.50
N GLN A 158 -37.12 -7.29 -8.36
CA GLN A 158 -37.00 -5.86 -8.07
C GLN A 158 -35.54 -5.40 -8.05
N TRP A 159 -34.60 -6.27 -7.64
CA TRP A 159 -33.17 -5.96 -7.64
C TRP A 159 -32.62 -5.62 -9.03
N CYS A 160 -33.17 -6.23 -10.09
CA CYS A 160 -32.81 -5.90 -11.47
C CYS A 160 -33.15 -4.45 -11.84
N GLU A 161 -34.12 -3.82 -11.16
CA GLU A 161 -34.47 -2.41 -11.40
C GLU A 161 -33.38 -1.42 -10.97
N ILE A 162 -32.44 -1.85 -10.12
CA ILE A 162 -31.28 -1.05 -9.68
C ILE A 162 -29.95 -1.63 -10.18
N GLY A 163 -30.00 -2.57 -11.13
CA GLY A 163 -28.83 -3.05 -11.88
C GLY A 163 -28.20 -4.36 -11.39
N PHE A 164 -28.78 -5.07 -10.42
CA PHE A 164 -28.35 -6.43 -10.09
C PHE A 164 -28.68 -7.40 -11.23
N GLN A 165 -27.83 -8.42 -11.44
CA GLN A 165 -27.96 -9.33 -12.59
C GLN A 165 -29.09 -10.37 -12.46
N GLY A 166 -29.61 -10.59 -11.26
CA GLY A 166 -30.71 -11.54 -11.02
C GLY A 166 -31.51 -11.21 -9.77
N ASP A 167 -32.38 -12.15 -9.39
CA ASP A 167 -33.34 -11.97 -8.29
C ASP A 167 -32.66 -11.99 -6.91
N ASP A 168 -31.44 -12.53 -6.81
CA ASP A 168 -30.65 -12.58 -5.58
C ASP A 168 -29.33 -11.77 -5.71
N PRO A 169 -29.24 -10.60 -5.05
CA PRO A 169 -28.04 -9.74 -5.02
C PRO A 169 -26.78 -10.42 -4.51
N LYS A 170 -26.89 -11.50 -3.73
CA LYS A 170 -25.74 -12.26 -3.22
C LYS A 170 -24.80 -12.70 -4.33
N THR A 171 -25.35 -13.01 -5.51
CA THR A 171 -24.56 -13.49 -6.64
C THR A 171 -23.69 -12.40 -7.27
N ASP A 172 -24.06 -11.13 -7.15
CA ASP A 172 -23.31 -9.98 -7.68
C ASP A 172 -22.11 -9.62 -6.79
N PHE A 173 -22.15 -9.93 -5.49
CA PHE A 173 -21.06 -9.64 -4.56
C PHE A 173 -19.92 -10.67 -4.56
N ARG A 174 -19.94 -11.68 -5.44
CA ARG A 174 -18.90 -12.74 -5.46
C ARG A 174 -17.48 -12.23 -5.71
N GLY A 175 -17.32 -11.20 -6.53
CA GLY A 175 -15.99 -10.66 -6.89
C GLY A 175 -15.42 -9.65 -5.89
N MET A 176 -16.30 -8.78 -5.39
CA MET A 176 -15.93 -7.65 -4.51
C MET A 176 -16.32 -7.86 -3.05
N GLY A 177 -16.95 -8.97 -2.69
CA GLY A 177 -17.39 -9.27 -1.33
C GLY A 177 -18.24 -8.15 -0.73
N LEU A 178 -18.13 -7.98 0.58
CA LEU A 178 -18.75 -6.87 1.31
C LEU A 178 -18.22 -5.51 0.89
N LEU A 179 -16.97 -5.40 0.45
CA LEU A 179 -16.45 -4.12 -0.06
C LEU A 179 -17.32 -3.57 -1.20
N GLY A 180 -17.89 -4.45 -2.03
CA GLY A 180 -18.85 -4.05 -3.05
C GLY A 180 -20.10 -3.39 -2.45
N LEU A 181 -20.70 -4.02 -1.44
CA LEU A 181 -21.90 -3.52 -0.78
C LEU A 181 -21.63 -2.22 0.01
N TYR A 182 -20.51 -2.14 0.74
CA TYR A 182 -20.11 -0.93 1.48
C TYR A 182 -19.95 0.29 0.58
N ASN A 183 -19.49 0.12 -0.67
CA ASN A 183 -19.32 1.24 -1.60
C ASN A 183 -20.63 1.67 -2.27
N LEU A 184 -21.69 0.86 -2.19
CA LEU A 184 -23.00 1.18 -2.78
C LEU A 184 -23.92 1.91 -1.79
N VAL A 185 -23.70 1.74 -0.49
CA VAL A 185 -24.53 2.29 0.61
C VAL A 185 -23.98 3.62 1.11
#